data_AF-A0A7W4JWF0-F1
#
_entry.id   AF-A0A7W4JWF0-F1
#
_cell.length_a   1.000
_cell.length_b   1.000
_cell.length_c   1.000
_cell.angle_alpha   90.00
_cell.angle_beta   90.00
_cell.angle_gamma   90.00
#
_symmetry.space_group_name_H-M   'P 1'
#
loop_
_entity.id
_entity.type
_entity.pdbx_description
1 polymer ?
#
loop_
_entity_poly.entity_id
_entity_poly.type
_entity_poly.pdbx_seq_one_letter_code
_entity_poly.pdbx_strand_id
1 'polypeptide(L)' 'MTIPYLPCLAQMEKANVTVFEALEGKRPSSGTAQSIFWKAMTRRWHESIMTNIERSGQPDLFL' A
#
# COMPACT_ATOMS: atom_id res chain seq x y z
N MET A 1 4.14 -16.49 -10.94
CA MET A 1 3.81 -15.06 -10.77
C MET A 1 4.83 -14.46 -9.83
N THR A 2 5.75 -13.63 -10.31
CA THR A 2 6.67 -12.87 -9.45
C THR A 2 5.92 -11.63 -8.98
N ILE A 3 5.57 -11.58 -7.69
CA ILE A 3 5.04 -10.35 -7.08
C ILE A 3 6.19 -9.34 -7.16
N PRO A 4 6.03 -8.21 -7.87
CA PRO A 4 7.10 -7.22 -7.95
C PRO A 4 7.44 -6.78 -6.53
N TYR A 5 8.74 -6.71 -6.22
CA TYR A 5 9.18 -6.06 -4.99
C TYR A 5 8.61 -4.64 -5.00
N LEU A 6 7.89 -4.26 -3.95
CA LEU A 6 7.23 -2.98 -3.81
C LEU A 6 7.97 -2.18 -2.74
N PRO A 7 9.01 -1.40 -3.12
CA PRO A 7 9.80 -0.61 -2.17
C PRO A 7 8.93 0.27 -1.27
N CYS A 8 7.80 0.77 -1.78
CA CYS A 8 6.85 1.57 -1.01
C CYS A 8 6.29 0.79 0.19
N LEU A 9 5.93 -0.49 0.05
CA LEU A 9 5.41 -1.31 1.14
C LEU A 9 6.48 -1.58 2.20
N ALA A 10 7.71 -1.87 1.78
CA ALA A 10 8.83 -2.04 2.72
C ALA A 10 9.12 -0.76 3.52
N GLN A 11 8.88 0.43 2.94
CA GLN A 11 8.98 1.69 3.68
C GLN A 11 7.81 1.90 4.65
N MET A 12 6.62 1.42 4.32
CA MET A 12 5.46 1.44 5.24
C MET A 12 5.70 0.55 6.46
N GLU A 13 6.24 -0.66 6.22
CA GLU A 13 6.62 -1.59 7.28
C GLU A 13 7.67 -0.98 8.22
N LYS A 14 8.73 -0.37 7.68
CA LYS A 14 9.74 0.37 8.48
C LYS A 14 9.16 1.53 9.26
N ALA A 15 8.17 2.22 8.70
CA ALA A 15 7.47 3.31 9.35
C ALA A 15 6.48 2.82 10.42
N ASN A 16 6.26 1.51 10.54
CA ASN A 16 5.25 0.90 11.40
C ASN A 16 3.85 1.49 11.15
N VAL A 17 3.47 1.55 9.87
CA VAL A 17 2.18 2.02 9.38
C VAL A 17 1.65 1.04 8.34
N THR A 18 0.39 0.66 8.45
CA THR A 18 -0.27 -0.16 7.42
C THR A 18 -0.60 0.67 6.18
N VAL A 19 -0.84 0.00 5.05
CA VAL A 19 -1.28 0.67 3.82
C VAL A 19 -2.53 1.53 4.06
N PHE A 20 -3.52 1.00 4.76
CA PHE A 20 -4.77 1.71 5.04
C PHE A 20 -4.55 2.96 5.89
N GLU A 21 -3.74 2.85 6.95
CA GLU A 21 -3.40 4.00 7.79
C GLU A 21 -2.62 5.07 7.01
N ALA A 22 -1.72 4.66 6.12
CA ALA A 22 -1.01 5.57 5.23
C ALA A 22 -1.97 6.29 4.27
N LEU A 23 -2.98 5.59 3.73
CA LEU A 23 -4.00 6.16 2.84
C LEU A 23 -4.92 7.17 3.55
N GLU A 24 -5.31 6.86 4.79
CA GLU A 24 -6.06 7.75 5.70
C GLU A 24 -5.22 8.95 6.16
N GLY A 25 -3.90 8.92 5.96
CA GLY A 25 -2.99 9.98 6.36
C GLY A 25 -2.66 10.00 7.85
N LYS A 26 -2.78 8.85 8.52
CA LYS A 26 -2.27 8.68 9.88
C LYS A 26 -0.76 8.88 9.90
N ARG A 27 -0.27 9.43 11.00
CA ARG A 27 1.15 9.67 11.21
C ARG A 27 1.85 8.36 11.59
N PRO A 28 3.10 8.15 11.14
CA PRO A 28 3.89 7.01 11.59
C PRO A 28 4.13 7.00 13.09
N SER A 29 3.90 5.85 13.70
CA SER A 29 4.19 5.60 15.12
C SER A 29 5.69 5.52 15.41
N SER A 30 6.50 5.24 14.38
CA SER A 30 7.96 5.19 14.40
C SER A 30 8.64 6.57 14.55
N GLY A 31 7.89 7.68 14.53
CA GLY A 31 8.44 9.03 14.55
C GLY A 31 9.19 9.43 13.27
N THR A 32 9.29 8.54 12.28
CA THR A 32 9.88 8.85 10.98
C THR A 32 8.87 9.60 10.12
N ALA A 33 9.29 10.71 9.49
CA ALA A 33 8.45 11.40 8.54
C ALA A 33 8.17 10.48 7.34
N GLN A 34 6.90 10.17 7.09
CA GLN A 34 6.52 9.40 5.91
C GLN A 34 6.75 10.26 4.67
N SER A 35 7.55 9.78 3.72
CA SER A 35 7.73 10.49 2.45
C SER A 35 6.40 10.57 1.71
N ILE A 36 6.06 11.78 1.26
CA ILE A 36 4.89 12.05 0.41
C ILE A 36 4.93 11.18 -0.85
N PHE A 37 6.13 10.90 -1.36
CA PHE A 37 6.35 10.02 -2.52
C PHE A 37 5.95 8.57 -2.24
N TRP A 38 6.37 8.01 -1.09
CA TRP A 38 6.01 6.64 -0.71
C TRP A 38 4.51 6.49 -0.51
N LYS A 39 3.86 7.51 0.06
CA LYS A 39 2.41 7.56 0.22
C LYS A 39 1.69 7.56 -1.14
N ALA A 40 2.14 8.39 -2.09
CA ALA A 40 1.56 8.46 -3.44
C ALA A 40 1.71 7.13 -4.21
N MET A 41 2.87 6.48 -4.13
CA MET A 41 3.09 5.18 -4.78
C MET A 41 2.27 4.06 -4.15
N THR A 42 2.13 4.08 -2.82
CA THR A 42 1.29 3.10 -2.11
C THR A 42 -0.18 3.24 -2.51
N ARG A 43 -0.68 4.47 -2.68
CA ARG A 43 -2.02 4.75 -3.22
C ARG A 43 -2.20 4.18 -4.62
N ARG A 44 -1.28 4.48 -5.53
CA ARG A 44 -1.35 3.98 -6.92
C ARG A 44 -1.30 2.46 -6.99
N TRP A 45 -0.48 1.84 -6.14
CA TRP A 45 -0.42 0.38 -6.01
C TRP A 45 -1.78 -0.20 -5.55
N HIS A 46 -2.35 0.36 -4.49
CA HIS A 46 -3.64 -0.07 -3.96
C HIS A 46 -4.76 0.08 -5.00
N GLU A 47 -4.85 1.23 -5.66
CA GLU A 47 -5.83 1.46 -6.74
C GLU A 47 -5.67 0.45 -7.87
N SER A 48 -4.44 0.16 -8.29
CA SER A 48 -4.18 -0.84 -9.34
C SER A 48 -4.58 -2.25 -8.92
N ILE A 49 -4.38 -2.64 -7.65
CA ILE A 49 -4.84 -3.94 -7.15
C ILE A 49 -6.36 -3.99 -7.14
N MET A 50 -7.03 -2.97 -6.61
CA MET A 50 -8.49 -2.93 -6.55
C MET A 50 -9.11 -3.02 -7.95
N THR A 51 -8.58 -2.26 -8.92
CA THR A 51 -9.02 -2.36 -10.32
C THR A 51 -8.79 -3.76 -10.91
N ASN A 52 -7.69 -4.42 -10.58
CA ASN A 52 -7.43 -5.79 -11.05
C ASN A 52 -8.38 -6.81 -10.40
N ILE A 53 -8.67 -6.66 -9.10
CA ILE A 53 -9.65 -7.49 -8.38
C ILE A 53 -11.03 -7.32 -9.02
N GLU A 54 -11.50 -6.09 -9.19
CA GLU A 54 -12.77 -5.76 -9.83
C GLU A 54 -12.89 -6.35 -11.25
N ARG A 55 -11.81 -6.28 -12.04
CA ARG A 55 -11.76 -6.84 -13.39
C ARG A 55 -11.67 -8.36 -13.44
N SER A 56 -11.06 -8.99 -12.43
CA SER A 56 -10.89 -10.44 -12.38
C SER A 56 -12.18 -11.20 -12.07
N GLY A 57 -13.22 -10.51 -11.57
CA GLY A 57 -14.53 -11.09 -11.30
C GLY A 57 -14.55 -12.13 -10.15
N GLN A 58 -13.45 -12.30 -9.42
CA GLN A 58 -13.33 -13.22 -8.27
C GLN A 58 -12.79 -12.48 -7.04
N PRO A 59 -13.61 -11.65 -6.38
CA PRO A 59 -13.19 -10.90 -5.18
C PRO A 59 -12.79 -11.81 -4.01
N ASP A 60 -13.32 -13.03 -3.96
CA ASP A 60 -13.13 -13.98 -2.85
C ASP A 60 -11.76 -14.68 -2.82
N LEU A 61 -10.92 -14.55 -3.86
CA LEU A 61 -9.60 -15.20 -3.94
C LEU A 61 -8.48 -14.44 -3.20
N PHE A 62 -8.79 -13.26 -2.65
CA PHE A 62 -7.81 -12.36 -2.04
C PHE A 62 -8.13 -11.99 -0.58
N LEU A 63 -9.12 -12.66 0.03
CA LEU A 63 -9.46 -12.60 1.47
C LEU A 63 -8.93 -13.86 2.19
#